data_AF-A0A0Q5ZXE0-F1
#
_entry.id   AF-A0A0Q5ZXE0-F1
#
_cell.length_a   1.000
_cell.length_b   1.000
_cell.length_c   1.000
_cell.angle_alpha   90.00
_cell.angle_beta   90.00
_cell.angle_gamma   90.00
#
_symmetry.space_group_name_H-M   'P 1'
#
loop_
_entity.id
_entity.type
_entity.pdbx_description
1 polymer ?
#
loop_
_entity_poly.entity_id
_entity_poly.type
_entity_poly.pdbx_seq_one_letter_code
_entity_poly.pdbx_strand_id
1 'polypeptide(L)' 'MGNVQKTNRGKSLCALAVLDKNVTVFEDALKESCLLSNPDVTGDFGLRFYAGAPLISDDGHLIDTLCIIDEKSRTFDDH' A
#
# COMPACT_ATOMS: atom_id res chain seq x y z
N MET A 1 12.96 -14.07 -6.59
CA MET A 1 12.81 -12.97 -5.61
C MET A 1 13.60 -11.77 -6.12
N GLY A 2 12.93 -10.85 -6.83
CA GLY A 2 13.58 -9.80 -7.62
C GLY A 2 13.80 -8.50 -6.84
N ASN A 3 14.97 -7.89 -7.03
CA ASN A 3 15.39 -6.60 -6.48
C ASN A 3 14.32 -5.51 -6.60
N VAL A 4 13.86 -4.95 -5.47
CA VAL A 4 13.15 -3.67 -5.47
C VAL A 4 14.15 -2.56 -5.72
N GLN A 5 14.14 -2.04 -6.95
CA GLN A 5 14.83 -0.81 -7.32
C GLN A 5 13.96 0.37 -6.89
N LYS A 6 14.57 1.32 -6.16
CA LYS A 6 13.97 2.55 -5.63
C LYS A 6 12.83 3.08 -6.51
N THR A 7 11.63 3.16 -5.95
CA THR A 7 10.51 3.88 -6.59
C THR A 7 10.47 5.33 -6.10
N ASN A 8 9.97 6.24 -6.94
CA ASN A 8 9.76 7.62 -6.52
C ASN A 8 8.67 7.65 -5.46
N ARG A 9 8.89 8.35 -4.33
CA ARG A 9 7.92 8.45 -3.24
C ARG A 9 6.52 8.83 -3.73
N GLY A 10 6.41 9.78 -4.65
CA GLY A 10 5.10 10.22 -5.20
C GLY A 10 4.40 9.18 -6.09
N LYS A 11 5.09 8.10 -6.46
CA LYS A 11 4.52 6.98 -7.23
C LYS A 11 4.30 5.72 -6.38
N SER A 12 4.81 5.69 -5.14
CA SER A 12 4.71 4.53 -4.26
C SER A 12 3.37 4.52 -3.54
N LEU A 13 2.66 3.38 -3.53
CA LEU A 13 1.50 3.20 -2.66
C LEU A 13 1.83 3.41 -1.17
N CYS A 14 3.06 3.10 -0.75
CA CYS A 14 3.47 3.32 0.64
C CYS A 14 3.41 4.80 1.03
N ALA A 15 3.50 5.73 0.07
CA ALA A 15 3.34 7.15 0.37
C ALA A 15 1.90 7.55 0.71
N LEU A 16 0.90 6.80 0.25
CA LEU A 16 -0.50 7.00 0.64
C LEU A 16 -0.71 6.58 2.10
N ALA A 17 -0.07 5.50 2.55
CA ALA A 17 -0.19 5.01 3.92
C ALA A 17 0.54 5.87 4.97
N VAL A 18 1.43 6.78 4.56
CA VAL A 18 2.08 7.74 5.46
C VAL A 18 1.15 8.92 5.81
N LEU A 19 0.04 9.09 5.10
CA LEU A 19 -0.90 10.19 5.32
C LEU A 19 -1.85 9.96 6.51
N ASP A 20 -1.92 8.72 7.02
CA ASP A 20 -2.74 8.36 8.16
C ASP A 20 -1.94 7.53 9.18
N LYS A 21 -2.22 7.72 10.47
CA LYS A 21 -1.64 6.91 11.55
C LYS A 21 -2.42 5.60 11.78
N ASN A 22 -3.42 5.32 10.94
CA ASN A 22 -4.20 4.09 10.97
C ASN A 22 -3.67 3.06 9.96
N VAL A 23 -4.03 1.79 10.20
CA VAL A 23 -3.83 0.73 9.21
C VAL A 23 -4.69 1.04 7.99
N THR A 24 -4.09 0.93 6.80
CA THR A 24 -4.78 1.11 5.52
C THR A 24 -4.87 -0.24 4.82
N VAL A 25 -6.08 -0.63 4.42
CA VAL A 25 -6.34 -1.88 3.70
C VAL A 25 -7.14 -1.58 2.44
N PHE A 26 -6.65 -2.08 1.32
CA PHE A 26 -7.35 -2.15 0.05
C PHE A 26 -7.43 -3.61 -0.37
N GLU A 27 -8.60 -4.20 -0.20
CA GLU A 27 -8.85 -5.61 -0.53
C GLU A 27 -8.81 -5.87 -2.04
N ASP A 28 -9.25 -4.87 -2.81
CA ASP A 28 -9.18 -4.84 -4.28
C ASP A 28 -8.94 -3.41 -4.79
N ALA A 29 -7.70 -3.11 -5.18
CA ALA A 29 -7.26 -1.81 -5.67
C ALA A 29 -8.01 -1.34 -6.93
N LEU A 30 -8.63 -2.24 -7.71
CA LEU A 30 -9.48 -1.84 -8.83
C LEU A 30 -10.86 -1.31 -8.41
N LYS A 31 -11.28 -1.58 -7.18
CA LYS A 31 -12.53 -1.01 -6.63
C LYS A 31 -12.30 0.37 -6.03
N GLU A 32 -11.04 0.74 -5.80
CA GLU A 32 -10.65 2.00 -5.19
C GLU A 32 -10.41 3.06 -6.25
N SER A 33 -11.38 3.95 -6.42
CA SER A 33 -11.34 5.00 -7.45
C SER A 33 -10.10 5.89 -7.39
N CYS A 34 -9.53 6.12 -6.20
CA CYS A 34 -8.30 6.89 -6.00
C CYS A 34 -7.03 6.16 -6.48
N LEU A 35 -7.08 4.83 -6.64
CA LEU A 35 -5.96 4.00 -7.06
C LEU A 35 -6.00 3.64 -8.56
N LEU A 36 -7.13 3.89 -9.23
CA LEU A 36 -7.30 3.58 -10.66
C LEU A 36 -6.36 4.34 -11.60
N SER A 37 -5.75 5.44 -11.15
CA SER A 37 -4.73 6.17 -11.91
C SER A 37 -3.30 5.74 -11.56
N ASN A 38 -3.13 4.81 -10.61
CA ASN A 38 -1.81 4.36 -10.18
C ASN A 38 -1.24 3.34 -11.19
N PRO A 39 -0.02 3.57 -11.73
CA PRO A 39 0.65 2.62 -12.61
C PRO A 39 0.85 1.23 -12.02
N ASP A 40 0.98 1.11 -10.69
CA ASP A 40 1.13 -0.19 -10.03
C ASP A 40 -0.16 -1.03 -10.11
N VAL A 41 -1.32 -0.37 -10.24
CA VAL A 41 -2.64 -1.02 -10.34
C VAL A 41 -3.05 -1.28 -11.79
N THR A 42 -2.79 -0.32 -12.67
CA THR A 42 -3.23 -0.34 -14.09
C THR A 42 -2.18 -0.87 -15.07
N GLY A 43 -0.91 -0.88 -14.67
CA GLY A 43 0.20 -1.37 -15.48
C GLY A 43 0.52 -2.84 -15.22
N ASP A 44 1.69 -3.25 -15.70
CA ASP A 44 2.13 -4.65 -15.74
C ASP A 44 2.32 -5.28 -14.35
N PHE A 45 2.44 -4.48 -13.30
CA PHE A 45 2.53 -4.98 -11.92
C PHE A 45 1.20 -5.55 -11.42
N GLY A 46 0.06 -5.06 -11.93
CA GLY A 46 -1.25 -5.67 -11.68
C GLY A 46 -1.67 -5.73 -10.21
N LEU A 47 -1.26 -4.77 -9.36
CA LEU A 47 -1.60 -4.74 -7.94
C LEU A 47 -3.12 -4.83 -7.74
N ARG A 48 -3.54 -5.76 -6.87
CA ARG A 48 -4.93 -5.90 -6.45
C ARG A 48 -5.09 -5.75 -4.95
N PHE A 49 -4.12 -6.15 -4.16
CA PHE A 49 -4.25 -6.10 -2.71
C PHE A 49 -3.13 -5.28 -2.09
N TYR A 50 -3.47 -4.44 -1.12
CA TYR A 50 -2.53 -3.68 -0.32
C TYR A 50 -3.00 -3.65 1.14
N ALA A 51 -2.11 -3.95 2.07
CA ALA A 51 -2.31 -3.69 3.49
C ALA A 51 -1.06 -3.04 4.07
N GLY A 52 -1.20 -1.86 4.66
CA GLY A 52 -0.08 -1.09 5.23
C GLY A 52 -0.35 -0.71 6.68
N ALA A 53 0.60 -1.00 7.56
CA ALA A 53 0.61 -0.58 8.95
C ALA A 53 1.72 0.46 9.19
N PRO A 54 1.42 1.61 9.81
CA PRO A 54 2.42 2.63 10.06
C PRO A 54 3.40 2.19 11.14
N LEU A 55 4.68 2.50 10.94
CA LEU A 55 5.75 2.35 11.92
C LEU A 55 5.96 3.69 12.61
N ILE A 56 5.54 3.76 13.86
CA ILE A 56 5.54 4.98 14.67
C ILE A 56 6.64 4.87 15.73
N SER A 57 7.48 5.90 15.82
CA SER A 57 8.49 6.02 16.89
C SER A 57 7.82 6.22 18.26
N ASP A 58 8.53 5.94 19.35
CA ASP A 58 8.08 6.19 20.71
C ASP A 58 7.68 7.67 20.94
N ASP A 59 8.33 8.60 20.21
CA ASP A 59 8.01 10.03 20.23
C ASP A 59 6.76 10.40 19.40
N GLY A 60 6.07 9.42 18.80
CA GLY A 60 4.81 9.62 18.05
C GLY A 60 4.97 10.03 16.58
N HIS A 61 6.19 10.01 16.06
CA HIS A 61 6.52 10.32 14.66
C HIS A 61 6.28 9.10 13.75
N LEU A 62 5.60 9.29 12.62
CA LEU A 62 5.46 8.25 11.59
C LEU A 62 6.75 8.19 10.78
N ILE A 63 7.51 7.12 10.97
CA ILE A 63 8.85 6.95 10.39
C ILE A 63 8.76 6.22 9.05
N ASP A 64 7.91 5.19 8.96
CA ASP A 64 7.74 4.38 7.76
C ASP A 64 6.40 3.62 7.79
N THR A 65 6.19 2.73 6.81
CA THR A 65 5.04 1.82 6.75
C THR A 65 5.51 0.41 6.38
N LEU A 66 5.13 -0.58 7.17
CA LEU A 66 5.24 -1.99 6.78
C LEU A 66 4.03 -2.35 5.94
N CYS A 67 4.23 -2.93 4.75
CA CYS A 67 3.12 -3.31 3.89
C CYS A 67 3.25 -4.71 3.28
N ILE A 68 2.08 -5.27 2.96
CA ILE A 68 1.89 -6.50 2.19
C ILE A 68 1.16 -6.11 0.91
N ILE A 69 1.66 -6.60 -0.22
CA ILE A 69 1.07 -6.36 -1.53
C ILE A 69 0.90 -7.67 -2.30
N ASP A 70 -0.13 -7.74 -3.14
CA ASP A 70 -0.41 -8.92 -3.97
C ASP A 70 -1.11 -8.53 -5.28
N GLU A 71 -0.90 -9.33 -6.32
CA GLU A 71 -1.57 -9.24 -7.62
C GLU A 71 -2.97 -9.89 -7.59
N LYS A 72 -3.33 -10.55 -6.49
CA LYS A 72 -4.66 -11.11 -6.25
C LYS A 72 -5.36 -10.36 -5.12
N SER A 73 -6.67 -10.12 -5.26
CA SER A 73 -7.48 -9.55 -4.19
C SER A 73 -7.52 -10.49 -2.99
N ARG A 74 -7.63 -9.91 -1.79
CA ARG A 74 -7.72 -10.66 -0.53
C ARG A 74 -8.69 -9.96 0.39
N THR A 75 -9.47 -10.76 1.13
CA THR A 75 -10.40 -10.28 2.14
C THR A 75 -9.80 -10.44 3.54
N PHE A 76 -10.07 -9.49 4.43
CA PHE A 76 -9.80 -9.61 5.86
C PHE A 76 -11.11 -9.74 6.63
N ASP A 77 -11.23 -10.81 7.40
CA ASP A 77 -12.33 -10.96 8.36
C ASP A 77 -11.87 -10.49 9.75
N ASP A 78 -12.67 -9.65 10.41
CA ASP A 78 -12.48 -9.20 11.79
C ASP A 78 -12.89 -10.30 12.78
N HIS A 79 -12.12 -11.39 12.85
CA HIS A 79 -12.37 -12.50 13.79
C HIS A 79 -11.79 -12.26 15.18
#